data_AF-A0A2M7DNI5-F1
#
_entry.id   AF-A0A2M7DNI5-F1
#
_cell.length_a   1.000
_cell.length_b   1.000
_cell.length_c   1.000
_cell.angle_alpha   90.00
_cell.angle_beta   90.00
_cell.angle_gamma   90.00
#
_symmetry.space_group_name_H-M   'P 1'
#
loop_
_entity.id
_entity.type
_entity.pdbx_description
1 polymer ?
#
loop_
_entity_poly.entity_id
_entity_poly.type
_entity_poly.pdbx_seq_one_letter_code
_entity_poly.pdbx_strand_id
1 'polypeptide(L)'
;MSNKDKFILIFFIIIITGFIFYLFATITRVDINKADIANQAEISDSGNSNIFTEQLKLAYRSEARLIFYNYNHLIKSPDLTEQQLNQTKEQLLSLKVPGEYKDLHIKFVLAVTMMEKYLQTNNNEDKLSSQELINKIKENYTWLAS
;
A
#
# COMPACT_ATOMS: atom_id res chain seq x y z
N MET A 1 -34.22 -24.97 -28.01
CA MET A 1 -32.77 -25.21 -28.01
C MET A 1 -32.50 -26.50 -28.78
N SER A 2 -31.81 -26.40 -29.92
CA SER A 2 -31.58 -27.52 -30.82
C SER A 2 -30.61 -28.52 -30.18
N ASN A 3 -30.67 -29.79 -30.58
CA ASN A 3 -29.73 -30.81 -30.11
C ASN A 3 -28.28 -30.45 -30.47
N LYS A 4 -28.06 -29.65 -31.52
CA LYS A 4 -26.76 -29.08 -31.89
C LYS A 4 -26.24 -28.07 -30.85
N ASP A 5 -27.12 -27.22 -30.32
CA ASP A 5 -26.77 -26.20 -29.32
C ASP A 5 -26.41 -26.84 -27.97
N LYS A 6 -27.10 -27.93 -27.62
CA LYS A 6 -26.78 -28.72 -26.41
C LYS A 6 -25.41 -29.40 -26.52
N PHE A 7 -25.06 -29.90 -27.71
CA PHE A 7 -23.77 -30.54 -27.95
C PHE A 7 -22.61 -29.54 -27.85
N ILE A 8 -22.76 -28.34 -28.42
CA ILE A 8 -21.76 -27.27 -28.33
C ILE A 8 -21.55 -26.83 -26.88
N LEU A 9 -22.63 -26.69 -26.11
CA LEU A 9 -22.55 -26.26 -24.71
C LEU A 9 -21.85 -27.30 -23.82
N ILE A 10 -22.14 -28.60 -24.02
CA ILE A 10 -21.47 -29.69 -23.30
C ILE A 10 -19.97 -29.73 -23.65
N PHE A 11 -19.62 -29.54 -24.93
CA PHE A 11 -18.22 -29.51 -25.37
C PHE A 11 -17.44 -28.36 -24.72
N PHE A 12 -18.03 -27.16 -24.61
CA PHE A 12 -17.42 -26.02 -23.93
C PHE A 12 -17.20 -26.26 -22.43
N ILE A 13 -18.15 -26.90 -21.74
CA ILE A 13 -18.02 -27.23 -20.32
C ILE A 13 -16.84 -28.18 -20.09
N ILE A 14 -16.69 -29.22 -20.92
CA ILE A 14 -15.59 -30.18 -20.81
C ILE A 14 -14.22 -29.50 -20.96
N ILE A 15 -14.08 -28.57 -21.91
CA ILE A 15 -12.83 -27.82 -22.12
C ILE A 15 -12.51 -26.95 -20.90
N ILE A 16 -13.49 -26.22 -20.37
CA ILE A 16 -13.29 -25.34 -19.20
C ILE A 16 -12.91 -26.17 -17.97
N THR A 17 -13.58 -27.30 -17.72
CA THR A 17 -13.25 -28.18 -16.60
C THR A 17 -11.85 -28.77 -16.74
N GLY A 18 -11.44 -29.17 -17.96
CA GLY A 18 -10.08 -29.63 -18.23
C GLY A 18 -9.02 -28.56 -17.98
N PHE A 19 -9.29 -27.32 -18.35
CA PHE A 19 -8.39 -26.19 -18.13
C PHE A 19 -8.22 -25.86 -16.64
N ILE A 20 -9.31 -25.89 -15.86
CA ILE A 20 -9.26 -25.71 -14.41
C ILE A 20 -8.42 -26.82 -13.76
N PHE A 21 -8.63 -28.09 -14.16
CA PHE A 21 -7.85 -29.21 -13.62
C PHE A 21 -6.36 -29.12 -13.97
N TYR A 22 -6.03 -28.67 -15.18
CA TYR A 22 -4.65 -28.40 -15.61
C TYR A 22 -3.98 -27.33 -14.73
N LEU A 23 -4.68 -26.22 -14.43
CA LEU A 23 -4.16 -25.18 -13.53
C LEU A 23 -3.89 -25.72 -12.12
N PHE A 24 -4.79 -26.54 -11.57
CA PHE A 24 -4.57 -27.17 -10.26
C PHE A 24 -3.43 -28.20 -10.27
N ALA A 25 -3.26 -28.97 -11.35
CA ALA A 25 -2.18 -29.96 -11.47
C ALA A 25 -0.79 -29.31 -11.49
N THR A 26 -0.64 -28.09 -12.01
CA THR A 26 0.63 -27.36 -11.98
C THR A 26 1.00 -26.79 -10.61
N ILE A 27 0.10 -26.78 -9.62
CA ILE A 27 0.31 -26.08 -8.34
C ILE A 27 0.93 -26.97 -7.25
N THR A 28 1.24 -28.25 -7.49
CA THR A 28 1.89 -29.08 -6.44
C THR A 28 3.03 -29.96 -6.93
N ARG A 29 4.26 -29.55 -6.58
CA ARG A 29 5.21 -30.29 -5.72
C ARG A 29 6.55 -29.52 -5.59
N VAL A 30 6.70 -28.73 -4.52
CA VAL A 30 8.00 -28.55 -3.87
C VAL A 30 8.01 -29.58 -2.75
N ASP A 31 8.73 -30.68 -2.94
CA ASP A 31 8.99 -31.67 -1.89
C ASP A 31 9.91 -31.03 -0.85
N ILE A 32 9.32 -30.52 0.23
CA ILE A 32 10.04 -30.12 1.42
C ILE A 32 10.15 -31.36 2.30
N ASN A 33 11.31 -31.99 2.30
CA ASN A 33 11.71 -33.01 3.27
C ASN A 33 11.55 -32.45 4.69
N LYS A 34 10.43 -32.78 5.33
CA LYS A 34 10.02 -32.29 6.66
C LYS A 34 10.83 -32.84 7.85
N ALA A 35 11.93 -33.56 7.61
CA ALA A 35 12.73 -34.16 8.67
C ALA A 35 13.99 -33.35 9.05
N ASP A 36 14.55 -32.53 8.13
CA ASP A 36 15.80 -31.78 8.40
C ASP A 36 15.58 -30.27 8.65
N ILE A 37 14.38 -29.74 8.43
CA ILE A 37 14.11 -28.28 8.49
C ILE A 37 13.64 -27.81 9.88
N ALA A 38 13.22 -28.71 10.76
CA ALA A 38 12.78 -28.34 12.10
C ALA A 38 13.91 -27.77 12.98
N ASN A 39 15.18 -28.12 12.72
CA ASN A 39 16.33 -27.67 13.51
C ASN A 39 17.19 -26.59 12.82
N GLN A 40 16.89 -26.20 11.58
CA GLN A 40 17.65 -25.17 10.85
C GLN A 40 16.82 -23.93 10.48
N ALA A 41 15.50 -23.97 10.65
CA ALA A 41 14.60 -22.84 10.46
C ALA A 41 14.58 -21.86 11.65
N GLU A 42 14.94 -22.28 12.87
CA GLU A 42 14.90 -21.37 14.04
C GLU A 42 16.12 -20.46 14.17
N ILE A 43 17.24 -20.74 13.48
CA ILE A 43 18.49 -19.98 13.65
C ILE A 43 18.79 -19.07 12.45
N SER A 44 18.18 -19.30 11.28
CA SER A 44 18.49 -18.54 10.04
C SER A 44 17.46 -17.47 9.66
N ASP A 45 16.24 -17.50 10.22
CA ASP A 45 15.15 -16.60 9.79
C ASP A 45 15.00 -15.34 10.68
N SER A 46 15.45 -15.42 11.94
CA SER A 46 15.37 -14.30 12.90
C SER A 46 16.37 -13.15 12.59
N GLY A 47 17.55 -13.47 12.06
CA GLY A 47 18.54 -12.46 11.68
C GLY A 47 18.15 -11.69 10.41
N ASN A 48 17.57 -12.39 9.42
CA ASN A 48 17.22 -11.81 8.14
C ASN A 48 15.91 -11.01 8.19
N SER A 49 14.92 -11.45 8.99
CA SER A 49 13.65 -10.72 9.13
C SER A 49 13.82 -9.38 9.87
N ASN A 50 14.73 -9.31 10.84
CA ASN A 50 15.06 -8.06 11.53
C ASN A 50 15.77 -7.07 10.60
N ILE A 51 16.74 -7.51 9.80
CA ILE A 51 17.43 -6.65 8.82
C ILE A 51 16.44 -6.13 7.77
N PHE A 52 15.56 -7.00 7.25
CA PHE A 52 14.52 -6.60 6.29
C PHE A 52 13.56 -5.57 6.90
N THR A 53 13.15 -5.78 8.15
CA THR A 53 12.26 -4.87 8.87
C THR A 53 12.90 -3.50 9.08
N GLU A 54 14.17 -3.44 9.47
CA GLU A 54 14.88 -2.17 9.65
C GLU A 54 15.13 -1.44 8.32
N GLN A 55 15.45 -2.17 7.24
CA GLN A 55 15.55 -1.59 5.90
C GLN A 55 14.22 -0.98 5.45
N LEU A 56 13.11 -1.70 5.66
CA LEU A 56 11.77 -1.21 5.33
C LEU A 56 11.43 0.07 6.12
N LYS A 57 11.80 0.14 7.40
CA LYS A 57 11.62 1.34 8.23
C LYS A 57 12.42 2.53 7.71
N LEU A 58 13.69 2.31 7.39
CA LEU A 58 14.56 3.37 6.86
C LEU A 58 14.05 3.90 5.51
N ALA A 59 13.66 3.00 4.59
CA ALA A 59 13.09 3.35 3.30
C ALA A 59 11.80 4.18 3.49
N TYR A 60 10.86 3.67 4.29
CA TYR A 60 9.62 4.38 4.59
C TYR A 60 9.88 5.77 5.18
N ARG A 61 10.78 5.90 6.16
CA ARG A 61 11.11 7.20 6.77
C ARG A 61 11.70 8.17 5.76
N SER A 62 12.59 7.71 4.89
CA SER A 62 13.19 8.56 3.86
C SER A 62 12.14 9.08 2.87
N GLU A 63 11.32 8.17 2.32
CA GLU A 63 10.30 8.50 1.32
C GLU A 63 9.16 9.34 1.92
N ALA A 64 8.66 8.96 3.10
CA ALA A 64 7.61 9.71 3.78
C ALA A 64 8.07 11.13 4.15
N ARG A 65 9.33 11.31 4.57
CA ARG A 65 9.90 12.64 4.86
C ARG A 65 9.96 13.50 3.61
N LEU A 66 10.39 12.95 2.48
CA LEU A 66 10.44 13.68 1.21
C LEU A 66 9.04 14.13 0.79
N ILE A 67 8.06 13.21 0.82
CA ILE A 67 6.67 13.53 0.48
C ILE A 67 6.10 14.57 1.45
N PHE A 68 6.38 14.44 2.74
CA PHE A 68 5.95 15.38 3.77
C PHE A 68 6.52 16.79 3.56
N TYR A 69 7.81 16.89 3.24
CA TYR A 69 8.45 18.16 2.92
C TYR A 69 7.81 18.81 1.68
N ASN A 70 7.66 18.04 0.60
CA ASN A 70 7.06 18.50 -0.65
C ASN A 70 5.62 18.98 -0.44
N TYR A 71 4.82 18.21 0.30
CA TYR A 71 3.46 18.59 0.65
C TYR A 71 3.42 19.90 1.45
N ASN A 72 4.27 20.07 2.47
CA ASN A 72 4.30 21.30 3.28
C ASN A 72 4.69 22.53 2.45
N HIS A 73 5.54 22.36 1.42
CA HIS A 73 5.86 23.42 0.49
C HIS A 73 4.68 23.70 -0.45
N LEU A 74 4.08 22.63 -0.99
CA LEU A 74 2.96 22.68 -1.91
C LEU A 74 1.75 23.44 -1.33
N ILE A 75 1.35 23.15 -0.09
CA ILE A 75 0.18 23.80 0.54
C ILE A 75 0.38 25.27 0.89
N LYS A 76 1.62 25.78 0.82
CA LYS A 76 1.94 27.20 0.99
C LYS A 76 1.97 27.95 -0.34
N SER A 77 1.95 27.23 -1.45
CA SER A 77 1.94 27.82 -2.79
C SER A 77 0.58 28.50 -3.05
N PRO A 78 0.57 29.71 -3.62
CA PRO A 78 -0.67 30.34 -4.08
C PRO A 78 -1.31 29.58 -5.24
N ASP A 79 -0.51 28.85 -6.02
CA ASP A 79 -0.94 28.13 -7.23
C ASP A 79 -1.21 26.63 -6.94
N LEU A 80 -1.68 26.32 -5.74
CA LEU A 80 -2.02 24.96 -5.34
C LEU A 80 -3.16 24.40 -6.20
N THR A 81 -2.96 23.22 -6.78
CA THR A 81 -3.96 22.52 -7.59
C THR A 81 -4.36 21.17 -6.99
N GLU A 82 -5.56 20.72 -7.32
CA GLU A 82 -6.07 19.39 -6.94
C GLU A 82 -5.18 18.27 -7.48
N GLN A 83 -4.71 18.39 -8.73
CA GLN A 83 -3.85 17.40 -9.36
C GLN A 83 -2.55 17.16 -8.58
N GLN A 84 -1.92 18.22 -8.04
CA GLN A 84 -0.69 18.09 -7.24
C GLN A 84 -0.96 17.36 -5.92
N LEU A 85 -2.13 17.57 -5.31
CA LEU A 85 -2.53 16.84 -4.10
C LEU A 85 -2.86 15.38 -4.41
N ASN A 86 -3.52 15.10 -5.53
CA ASN A 86 -3.76 13.72 -5.96
C ASN A 86 -2.44 12.99 -6.21
N GLN A 87 -1.46 13.61 -6.87
CA GLN A 87 -0.11 13.04 -7.04
C GLN A 87 0.57 12.75 -5.70
N THR A 88 0.48 13.68 -4.74
CA THR A 88 1.03 13.48 -3.39
C THR A 88 0.37 12.29 -2.70
N LYS A 89 -0.96 12.15 -2.83
CA LYS A 89 -1.75 11.05 -2.27
C LYS A 89 -1.36 9.71 -2.92
N GLU A 90 -1.21 9.67 -4.25
CA GLU A 90 -0.75 8.47 -4.97
C GLU A 90 0.66 8.05 -4.53
N GLN A 91 1.57 9.01 -4.36
CA GLN A 91 2.90 8.73 -3.80
C GLN A 91 2.81 8.10 -2.42
N LEU A 92 1.97 8.62 -1.52
CA LEU A 92 1.73 8.00 -0.21
C LEU A 92 1.18 6.58 -0.34
N LEU A 93 0.11 6.40 -1.11
CA LEU A 93 -0.54 5.09 -1.25
C LEU A 93 0.36 4.02 -1.87
N SER A 94 1.42 4.43 -2.59
CA SER A 94 2.43 3.52 -3.15
C SER A 94 3.47 3.02 -2.13
N LEU A 95 3.57 3.66 -0.96
CA LEU A 95 4.58 3.31 0.05
C LEU A 95 4.27 1.97 0.70
N LYS A 96 5.32 1.18 0.93
CA LYS A 96 5.24 0.02 1.84
C LYS A 96 5.36 0.50 3.28
N VAL A 97 4.33 0.25 4.09
CA VAL A 97 4.21 0.83 5.43
C VAL A 97 4.57 -0.18 6.53
N PRO A 98 5.64 0.04 7.31
CA PRO A 98 5.91 -0.71 8.52
C PRO A 98 4.76 -0.61 9.52
N GLY A 99 4.52 -1.68 10.28
CA GLY A 99 3.43 -1.74 11.27
C GLY A 99 3.41 -0.54 12.24
N GLU A 100 4.58 -0.14 12.73
CA GLU A 100 4.75 0.98 13.68
C GLU A 100 4.41 2.37 13.12
N TYR A 101 4.41 2.52 11.78
CA TYR A 101 4.10 3.80 11.13
C TYR A 101 2.73 3.84 10.46
N LYS A 102 1.87 2.83 10.65
CA LYS A 102 0.53 2.80 10.07
C LYS A 102 -0.31 4.02 10.48
N ASP A 103 -0.28 4.39 11.75
CA ASP A 103 -1.04 5.55 12.26
C ASP A 103 -0.58 6.86 11.62
N LEU A 104 0.74 7.09 11.55
CA LEU A 104 1.33 8.19 10.79
C LEU A 104 0.83 8.21 9.34
N HIS A 105 0.93 7.07 8.67
CA HIS A 105 0.59 6.95 7.26
C HIS A 105 -0.88 7.31 7.00
N ILE A 106 -1.79 6.73 7.80
CA ILE A 106 -3.22 6.98 7.73
C ILE A 106 -3.51 8.47 7.95
N LYS A 107 -2.99 9.05 9.03
CA LYS A 107 -3.19 10.48 9.34
C LYS A 107 -2.68 11.37 8.21
N PHE A 108 -1.56 11.02 7.60
CA PHE A 108 -1.00 11.82 6.52
C PHE A 108 -1.86 11.73 5.25
N VAL A 109 -2.30 10.53 4.85
CA VAL A 109 -3.23 10.36 3.72
C VAL A 109 -4.54 11.11 3.97
N LEU A 110 -5.09 11.05 5.18
CA LEU A 110 -6.29 11.82 5.55
C LEU A 110 -6.07 13.33 5.41
N ALA A 111 -4.94 13.85 5.89
CA ALA A 111 -4.64 15.27 5.80
C ALA A 111 -4.57 15.75 4.35
N VAL A 112 -3.92 14.98 3.46
CA VAL A 112 -3.86 15.30 2.02
C VAL A 112 -5.27 15.26 1.41
N THR A 113 -6.06 14.23 1.73
CA THR A 113 -7.44 14.07 1.24
C THR A 113 -8.36 15.23 1.67
N MET A 114 -8.22 15.70 2.91
CA MET A 114 -8.97 16.85 3.41
C MET A 114 -8.57 18.14 2.68
N MET A 115 -7.28 18.35 2.42
CA MET A 115 -6.83 19.51 1.65
C MET A 115 -7.33 19.46 0.19
N GLU A 116 -7.35 18.27 -0.41
CA GLU A 116 -7.90 18.05 -1.75
C GLU A 116 -9.39 18.39 -1.79
N LYS A 117 -10.16 17.91 -0.81
CA LYS A 117 -11.58 18.24 -0.65
C LYS A 117 -11.82 19.73 -0.42
N TYR A 118 -10.93 20.42 0.30
CA TYR A 118 -10.99 21.88 0.43
C TYR A 118 -10.89 22.56 -0.94
N LEU A 119 -10.02 22.12 -1.84
CA LEU A 119 -9.93 22.72 -3.19
C LEU A 119 -11.18 22.48 -4.02
N GLN A 120 -11.82 21.33 -3.87
CA GLN A 120 -13.05 20.99 -4.60
C GLN A 120 -14.27 21.77 -4.08
N THR A 121 -14.37 21.94 -2.75
CA THR A 121 -15.59 22.43 -2.10
C THR A 121 -15.47 23.84 -1.52
N ASN A 122 -14.26 24.39 -1.43
CA ASN A 122 -13.92 25.60 -0.70
C ASN A 122 -14.33 25.59 0.79
N ASN A 123 -14.48 24.40 1.39
CA ASN A 123 -14.80 24.27 2.81
C ASN A 123 -13.56 24.49 3.69
N ASN A 124 -13.53 25.61 4.42
CA ASN A 124 -12.42 25.96 5.31
C ASN A 124 -12.24 24.98 6.48
N GLU A 125 -13.27 24.24 6.89
CA GLU A 125 -13.16 23.23 7.95
C GLU A 125 -12.25 22.07 7.53
N ASP A 126 -12.35 21.63 6.27
CA ASP A 126 -11.51 20.58 5.72
C ASP A 126 -10.03 21.05 5.67
N LYS A 127 -9.79 22.33 5.33
CA LYS A 127 -8.45 22.93 5.36
C LYS A 127 -7.85 22.96 6.77
N LEU A 128 -8.62 23.43 7.76
CA LEU A 128 -8.17 23.50 9.14
C LEU A 128 -7.88 22.10 9.70
N SER A 129 -8.78 21.14 9.46
CA SER A 129 -8.60 19.75 9.89
C SER A 129 -7.36 19.11 9.26
N SER A 130 -7.11 19.36 7.98
CA SER A 130 -5.87 18.94 7.31
C SER A 130 -4.63 19.52 8.01
N GLN A 131 -4.62 20.82 8.30
CA GLN A 131 -3.49 21.47 8.97
C GLN A 131 -3.27 20.98 10.40
N GLU A 132 -4.33 20.73 11.16
CA GLU A 132 -4.24 20.16 12.52
C GLU A 132 -3.62 18.77 12.51
N LEU A 133 -4.03 17.90 11.58
CA LEU A 133 -3.44 16.57 11.43
C LEU A 133 -1.94 16.66 11.10
N ILE A 134 -1.55 17.59 10.23
CA ILE A 134 -0.14 17.80 9.86
C ILE A 134 0.67 18.29 11.05
N ASN A 135 0.13 19.19 11.88
CA ASN A 135 0.81 19.65 13.08
C ASN A 135 0.98 18.52 14.10
N LYS A 136 -0.09 17.74 14.34
CA LYS A 136 -0.03 16.53 15.18
C LYS A 136 0.99 15.51 14.66
N ILE A 137 1.13 15.36 13.34
CA ILE A 137 2.16 14.50 12.75
C ILE A 137 3.56 15.01 13.08
N LYS A 138 3.82 16.33 12.94
CA LYS A 138 5.14 16.92 13.26
C LYS A 138 5.51 16.73 14.73
N GLU A 139 4.54 16.90 15.62
CA GLU A 139 4.74 16.76 17.07
C GLU A 139 5.08 15.31 17.45
N ASN A 140 4.35 14.34 16.89
CA ASN A 140 4.53 12.92 17.24
C ASN A 140 5.71 12.25 16.52
N TYR A 141 6.15 12.80 15.39
CA TYR A 141 7.18 12.21 14.53
C TYR A 141 8.23 13.25 14.15
N THR A 142 9.07 13.61 15.12
CA THR A 142 10.07 14.69 15.01
C THR A 142 11.04 14.55 13.82
N TRP A 143 11.31 13.32 13.38
CA TRP A 143 12.16 13.04 12.23
C TRP A 143 11.60 13.51 10.89
N LEU A 144 10.30 13.83 10.81
CA LEU A 144 9.68 14.44 9.63
C LEU A 144 9.96 15.95 9.52
N ALA A 145 10.27 16.60 10.65
CA ALA A 145 10.52 18.04 10.74
C ALA A 145 12.02 18.40 10.77
N SER A 146 12.89 17.38 10.83
CA SER A 146 14.35 17.55 10.80
C SER A 146 14.86 17.80 9.39
#